data_AF-A0A1E1M7Y1-F1
#
_entry.id   AF-A0A1E1M7Y1-F1
#
_cell.length_a   1.000
_cell.length_b   1.000
_cell.length_c   1.000
_cell.angle_alpha   90.00
_cell.angle_beta   90.00
_cell.angle_gamma   90.00
#
_symmetry.space_group_name_H-M   'P 1'
#
loop_
_entity.id
_entity.type
_entity.pdbx_description
1 polymer ?
#
loop_
_entity_poly.entity_id
_entity_poly.type
_entity_poly.pdbx_seq_one_letter_code
_entity_poly.pdbx_strand_id
1 'polypeptide(L)'
;MSSSIGKGVGKPSEVFPFALLCLYVITGAQCFHPDFETLEVEPNLVILFKLLSTFGPLPNALVAHIDDSEAEVLLKALWQAIAEDESNEAFEQWSQDIYPNLEHDAKRLILRMTNLDPAKRASMSDIVMDPYWD
;
A
#
# COMPACT_ATOMS: atom_id res chain seq x y z
N MET A 1 -4.50 6.65 -24.46
CA MET A 1 -3.09 6.21 -24.29
C MET A 1 -3.01 5.48 -22.97
N SER A 2 -2.75 4.18 -23.00
CA SER A 2 -2.62 3.35 -21.80
C SER A 2 -1.17 3.42 -21.30
N SER A 3 -0.95 4.08 -20.16
CA SER A 3 0.35 4.18 -19.50
C SER A 3 0.67 2.86 -18.79
N SER A 4 1.46 1.99 -19.42
CA SER A 4 2.11 0.88 -18.69
C SER A 4 3.38 1.43 -18.04
N ILE A 5 3.27 1.88 -16.79
CA ILE A 5 4.38 2.52 -16.06
C ILE A 5 5.39 1.48 -15.50
N GLY A 6 5.12 0.18 -15.60
CA GLY A 6 6.02 -0.85 -15.07
C GLY A 6 6.15 -2.09 -15.95
N LYS A 7 7.39 -2.53 -16.17
CA LYS A 7 7.70 -3.89 -16.63
C LYS A 7 7.63 -4.87 -15.46
N GLY A 8 6.97 -6.01 -15.68
CA GLY A 8 7.11 -7.17 -14.81
C GLY A 8 6.22 -7.19 -13.56
N VAL A 9 5.09 -6.47 -13.60
CA VAL A 9 4.04 -6.55 -12.58
C VAL A 9 3.31 -7.91 -12.72
N GLY A 10 3.96 -8.99 -12.29
CA GLY A 10 3.46 -10.38 -12.42
C GLY A 10 2.28 -10.69 -11.48
N LYS A 11 1.93 -11.98 -11.34
CA LYS A 11 0.90 -12.49 -10.40
C LYS A 11 0.99 -11.99 -8.94
N PRO A 12 2.18 -11.69 -8.37
CA PRO A 12 2.28 -11.06 -7.03
C PRO A 12 1.62 -9.67 -6.96
N SER A 13 1.34 -9.02 -8.09
CA SER A 13 0.64 -7.74 -8.10
C SER A 13 -0.82 -7.83 -7.69
N GLU A 14 -1.51 -8.93 -7.97
CA GLU A 14 -2.93 -9.15 -7.61
C GLU A 14 -3.13 -9.26 -6.09
N VAL A 15 -2.09 -9.64 -5.36
CA VAL A 15 -2.10 -9.77 -3.90
C VAL A 15 -2.27 -8.41 -3.21
N PHE A 16 -1.72 -7.33 -3.78
CA PHE A 16 -1.81 -6.01 -3.15
C PHE A 16 -3.22 -5.43 -3.17
N PRO A 17 -3.95 -5.38 -4.31
CA PRO A 17 -5.37 -4.99 -4.33
C PRO A 17 -6.25 -5.90 -3.47
N PHE A 18 -5.96 -7.21 -3.42
CA PHE A 18 -6.68 -8.12 -2.53
C PHE A 18 -6.48 -7.75 -1.06
N ALA A 19 -5.28 -7.31 -0.67
CA ALA A 19 -5.02 -6.79 0.66
C ALA A 19 -5.89 -5.59 1.02
N LEU A 20 -6.07 -4.65 0.08
CA LEU A 20 -6.92 -3.48 0.31
C LEU A 20 -8.39 -3.89 0.51
N LEU A 21 -8.86 -4.91 -0.21
CA LEU A 21 -10.19 -5.48 0.00
C LEU A 21 -10.31 -6.16 1.37
N CYS A 22 -9.34 -6.99 1.76
CA CYS A 22 -9.30 -7.61 3.09
C CYS A 22 -9.30 -6.53 4.18
N LEU A 23 -8.50 -5.47 4.02
CA LEU A 23 -8.45 -4.38 4.97
C LEU A 23 -9.82 -3.70 5.10
N TYR A 24 -10.50 -3.40 3.99
CA TYR A 24 -11.86 -2.86 4.01
C TYR A 24 -12.85 -3.77 4.75
N VAL A 25 -12.78 -5.09 4.53
CA VAL A 25 -13.66 -6.05 5.20
C VAL A 25 -13.37 -6.13 6.70
N ILE A 26 -12.10 -6.12 7.10
CA ILE A 26 -11.67 -6.21 8.50
C ILE A 26 -12.04 -4.94 9.26
N THR A 27 -11.74 -3.77 8.71
CA THR A 27 -11.94 -2.47 9.40
C THR A 27 -13.35 -1.91 9.22
N GLY A 28 -14.07 -2.32 8.16
CA GLY A 28 -15.31 -1.69 7.72
C GLY A 28 -15.12 -0.27 7.14
N ALA A 29 -13.88 0.18 6.96
CA ALA A 29 -13.55 1.56 6.61
C ALA A 29 -12.94 1.68 5.21
N GLN A 30 -13.35 2.72 4.48
CA GLN A 30 -12.79 3.05 3.17
C GLN A 30 -11.48 3.85 3.32
N CYS A 31 -10.43 3.23 3.89
CA CYS A 31 -9.17 3.91 4.26
C CYS A 31 -8.48 4.63 3.09
N PHE A 32 -8.66 4.12 1.86
CA PHE A 32 -8.00 4.62 0.64
C PHE A 32 -8.98 5.20 -0.39
N HIS A 33 -10.15 5.69 0.04
CA HIS A 33 -11.08 6.41 -0.83
C HIS A 33 -10.96 7.93 -0.59
N PRO A 34 -10.21 8.67 -1.41
CA PRO A 34 -10.30 10.13 -1.42
C PRO A 34 -11.69 10.57 -1.88
N ASP A 35 -12.18 11.66 -1.31
CA ASP A 35 -13.35 12.35 -1.86
C ASP A 35 -12.92 13.13 -3.12
N PHE A 36 -13.11 12.52 -4.28
CA PHE A 36 -12.65 13.09 -5.54
C PHE A 36 -13.43 14.33 -5.99
N GLU A 37 -14.59 14.63 -5.40
CA GLU A 37 -15.36 15.82 -5.75
C GLU A 37 -14.76 17.10 -5.16
N THR A 38 -13.95 16.97 -4.10
CA THR A 38 -13.39 18.10 -3.34
C THR A 38 -11.88 18.26 -3.51
N LEU A 39 -11.23 17.42 -4.33
CA LEU A 39 -9.78 17.47 -4.52
C LEU A 39 -9.35 18.52 -5.55
N GLU A 40 -8.53 19.47 -5.09
CA GLU A 40 -7.76 20.39 -5.96
C GLU A 40 -6.48 19.76 -6.53
N VAL A 41 -6.13 18.55 -6.07
CA VAL A 41 -4.90 17.81 -6.41
C VAL A 41 -5.26 16.58 -7.26
N GLU A 42 -4.31 16.12 -8.09
CA GLU A 42 -4.50 14.91 -8.88
C GLU A 42 -4.86 13.70 -7.99
N PRO A 43 -6.00 13.04 -8.23
CA PRO A 43 -6.46 11.85 -7.50
C PRO A 43 -5.39 10.77 -7.27
N ASN A 44 -4.61 10.49 -8.30
CA ASN A 44 -3.58 9.44 -8.26
C ASN A 44 -2.48 9.76 -7.26
N LEU A 45 -2.07 11.03 -7.14
CA LEU A 45 -1.04 11.46 -6.20
C LEU A 45 -1.53 11.35 -4.76
N VAL A 46 -2.82 11.65 -4.51
CA VAL A 46 -3.42 11.51 -3.18
C VAL A 46 -3.48 10.04 -2.76
N ILE A 47 -3.88 9.14 -3.66
CA ILE A 47 -3.88 7.70 -3.39
C ILE A 47 -2.46 7.21 -3.14
N LEU A 48 -1.50 7.63 -3.97
CA LEU A 48 -0.09 7.25 -3.83
C LEU A 48 0.50 7.72 -2.49
N PHE A 49 0.21 8.97 -2.09
CA PHE A 49 0.59 9.50 -0.78
C PHE A 49 0.03 8.64 0.35
N LYS A 50 -1.27 8.33 0.32
CA LYS A 50 -1.91 7.50 1.36
C LYS A 50 -1.31 6.10 1.42
N LEU A 51 -1.07 5.46 0.28
CA LEU A 51 -0.48 4.11 0.24
C LEU A 51 0.96 4.11 0.78
N LEU A 52 1.77 5.12 0.41
CA LEU A 52 3.16 5.22 0.86
C LEU A 52 3.29 5.60 2.34
N SER A 53 2.45 6.51 2.84
CA SER A 53 2.41 6.84 4.27
C SER A 53 1.94 5.66 5.11
N THR A 54 1.01 4.87 4.60
CA THR A 54 0.46 3.71 5.33
C THR A 54 1.39 2.49 5.29
N PHE A 55 1.95 2.13 4.12
CA PHE A 55 2.70 0.87 3.92
C PHE A 55 4.20 1.07 3.62
N GLY A 56 4.71 2.28 3.81
CA GLY A 56 6.12 2.58 3.68
C GLY A 56 7.00 1.71 4.59
N PRO A 57 8.33 1.69 4.36
CA PRO A 57 9.07 2.64 3.56
C PRO A 57 9.10 2.32 2.05
N LEU A 58 9.34 3.34 1.22
CA LEU A 58 9.55 3.19 -0.22
C LEU A 58 10.82 2.34 -0.49
N PRO A 59 10.70 1.13 -1.07
CA PRO A 59 11.86 0.30 -1.33
C PRO A 59 12.54 0.66 -2.65
N ASN A 60 13.89 0.62 -2.67
CA ASN A 60 14.68 0.82 -3.90
C ASN A 60 14.27 -0.11 -5.04
N ALA A 61 13.82 -1.34 -4.72
CA ALA A 61 13.34 -2.29 -5.70
C ALA A 61 12.11 -1.76 -6.46
N LEU A 62 11.16 -1.11 -5.77
CA LEU A 62 9.99 -0.51 -6.42
C LEU A 62 10.37 0.66 -7.32
N VAL A 63 11.30 1.50 -6.86
CA VAL A 63 11.85 2.61 -7.64
C VAL A 63 12.51 2.10 -8.93
N ALA A 64 13.27 1.00 -8.85
CA ALA A 64 13.94 0.40 -10.01
C ALA A 64 13.00 -0.18 -11.08
N HIS A 65 11.70 -0.30 -10.79
CA HIS A 65 10.67 -0.74 -11.74
C HIS A 65 10.03 0.41 -12.53
N ILE A 66 10.40 1.66 -12.25
CA ILE A 66 9.86 2.84 -12.93
C ILE A 66 10.74 3.16 -14.14
N ASP A 67 10.18 3.07 -15.34
CA ASP A 67 10.91 3.35 -16.58
C ASP A 67 11.01 4.87 -16.88
N ASP A 68 10.25 5.70 -16.15
CA ASP A 68 10.17 7.16 -16.31
C ASP A 68 10.99 7.88 -15.22
N SER A 69 12.03 8.59 -15.63
CA SER A 69 12.93 9.31 -14.72
C SER A 69 12.26 10.44 -13.95
N GLU A 70 11.25 11.12 -14.53
CA GLU A 70 10.51 12.17 -13.84
C GLU A 70 9.60 11.55 -12.77
N ALA A 71 8.90 10.46 -13.11
CA ALA A 71 8.09 9.72 -12.15
C ALA A 71 8.94 9.13 -11.01
N GLU A 72 10.16 8.66 -11.29
CA GLU A 72 11.11 8.20 -10.29
C GLU A 72 11.49 9.30 -9.29
N VAL A 73 11.84 10.50 -9.80
CA VAL A 73 12.20 11.67 -8.97
C VAL A 73 11.01 12.11 -8.12
N LEU A 74 9.82 12.21 -8.71
CA LEU A 74 8.60 12.58 -8.00
C LEU A 74 8.27 11.58 -6.88
N LEU A 75 8.39 10.27 -7.13
CA LEU A 75 8.13 9.24 -6.13
C LEU A 75 9.09 9.33 -4.94
N LYS A 76 10.38 9.57 -5.19
CA LYS A 76 11.39 9.77 -4.13
C LYS A 76 11.13 11.04 -3.34
N ALA A 77 10.81 12.14 -4.02
CA ALA A 77 10.48 13.40 -3.36
C ALA A 77 9.23 13.27 -2.46
N LEU A 78 8.21 12.57 -2.94
CA LEU A 78 7.00 12.27 -2.16
C LEU A 78 7.32 11.45 -0.92
N TRP A 79 8.13 10.38 -1.05
CA TRP A 79 8.55 9.58 0.09
C TRP A 79 9.36 10.39 1.11
N GLN A 80 10.27 11.25 0.65
CA GLN A 80 11.04 12.12 1.54
C GLN A 80 10.12 13.02 2.37
N ALA A 81 9.12 13.65 1.74
CA ALA A 81 8.14 14.48 2.44
C ALA A 81 7.30 13.68 3.46
N ILE A 82 6.89 12.45 3.11
CA ILE A 82 6.18 11.55 4.03
C ILE A 82 7.04 11.18 5.23
N ALA A 83 8.32 10.85 5.00
CA ALA A 83 9.25 10.41 6.04
C ALA A 83 9.65 11.54 7.01
N GLU A 84 9.58 12.80 6.56
CA GLU A 84 9.83 14.00 7.39
C GLU A 84 8.62 14.42 8.22
N ASP A 85 7.42 13.98 7.84
CA ASP A 85 6.18 14.31 8.53
C ASP A 85 5.79 13.23 9.55
N GLU A 86 6.15 13.49 10.81
CA GLU A 86 5.88 12.62 11.97
C GLU A 86 4.38 12.47 12.29
N SER A 87 3.49 13.23 11.65
CA SER A 87 2.04 13.09 11.85
C SER A 87 1.42 11.92 11.07
N ASN A 88 2.15 11.37 10.09
CA ASN A 88 1.70 10.21 9.33
C ASN A 88 1.72 8.95 10.19
N GLU A 89 0.58 8.28 10.28
CA GLU A 89 0.44 7.01 11.02
C GLU A 89 0.68 5.82 10.08
N ALA A 90 1.78 5.11 10.30
CA ALA A 90 2.08 3.87 9.58
C ALA A 90 1.09 2.77 9.98
N PHE A 91 0.84 1.81 9.07
CA PHE A 91 -0.14 0.75 9.30
C PHE A 91 0.12 -0.07 10.56
N GLU A 92 1.38 -0.31 10.90
CA GLU A 92 1.80 -0.99 12.12
C GLU A 92 1.22 -0.32 13.39
N GLN A 93 1.08 1.00 13.36
CA GLN A 93 0.66 1.83 14.49
C GLN A 93 -0.86 1.86 14.70
N TRP A 94 -1.66 1.49 13.70
CA TRP A 94 -3.13 1.60 13.75
C TRP A 94 -3.73 0.87 14.96
N SER A 95 -4.42 1.58 15.84
CA SER A 95 -4.90 0.99 17.10
C SER A 95 -6.09 0.03 16.91
N GLN A 96 -6.11 -1.04 17.71
CA GLN A 96 -7.29 -1.90 17.88
C GLN A 96 -8.46 -1.17 18.54
N ASP A 97 -8.20 -0.07 19.26
CA ASP A 97 -9.28 0.76 19.83
C ASP A 97 -10.12 1.41 18.72
N ILE A 98 -9.49 1.73 17.58
CA ILE A 98 -10.15 2.31 16.41
C ILE A 98 -10.67 1.20 15.49
N TYR A 99 -9.88 0.14 15.29
CA TYR A 99 -10.20 -1.00 14.44
C TYR A 99 -10.13 -2.31 15.24
N PRO A 100 -11.20 -2.70 15.96
CA PRO A 100 -11.17 -3.85 16.87
C PRO A 100 -10.77 -5.18 16.22
N ASN A 101 -11.16 -5.39 14.96
CA ASN A 101 -10.82 -6.61 14.22
C ASN A 101 -9.40 -6.60 13.62
N LEU A 102 -8.66 -5.48 13.74
CA LEU A 102 -7.31 -5.34 13.24
C LEU A 102 -6.30 -5.90 14.27
N GLU A 103 -6.50 -7.18 14.58
CA GLU A 103 -5.69 -7.91 15.54
C GLU A 103 -4.27 -8.18 15.00
N HIS A 104 -3.37 -8.70 15.85
CA HIS A 104 -1.99 -8.98 15.48
C HIS A 104 -1.86 -9.81 14.18
N ASP A 105 -2.69 -10.85 14.05
CA ASP A 105 -2.64 -11.76 12.91
C ASP A 105 -3.23 -11.15 11.64
N ALA A 106 -4.30 -10.35 11.78
CA ALA A 106 -4.83 -9.54 10.68
C ALA A 106 -3.78 -8.54 10.18
N LYS A 107 -3.11 -7.81 11.08
CA LYS A 107 -2.03 -6.88 10.72
C LYS A 107 -0.89 -7.59 10.01
N ARG A 108 -0.42 -8.72 10.56
CA ARG A 108 0.62 -9.56 9.95
C ARG A 108 0.23 -9.94 8.52
N LEU A 109 -1.00 -10.44 8.32
CA LEU A 109 -1.48 -10.86 7.02
C LEU A 109 -1.49 -9.70 6.02
N ILE A 110 -2.05 -8.55 6.40
CA ILE A 110 -2.10 -7.36 5.54
C ILE A 110 -0.69 -6.92 5.15
N LEU A 111 0.25 -6.79 6.10
CA LEU A 111 1.64 -6.38 5.82
C LEU A 111 2.37 -7.32 4.85
N ARG A 112 2.11 -8.63 4.92
CA ARG A 112 2.66 -9.59 3.96
C ARG A 112 2.15 -9.36 2.54
N MET A 113 0.89 -8.95 2.41
CA MET A 113 0.24 -8.69 1.12
C MET A 113 0.53 -7.29 0.57
N THR A 114 0.74 -6.29 1.45
CA THR A 114 1.00 -4.89 1.06
C THR A 114 2.48 -4.52 1.02
N ASN A 115 3.38 -5.50 1.13
CA ASN A 115 4.81 -5.22 0.98
C ASN A 115 5.08 -4.52 -0.37
N LEU A 116 5.68 -3.33 -0.29
CA LEU A 116 5.92 -2.49 -1.46
C LEU A 116 7.03 -3.04 -2.36
N ASP A 117 7.90 -3.91 -1.84
CA ASP A 117 8.90 -4.64 -2.62
C ASP A 117 8.20 -5.86 -3.28
N PRO A 118 7.99 -5.86 -4.61
CA PRO A 118 7.24 -6.93 -5.26
C PRO A 118 7.87 -8.32 -5.10
N ALA A 119 9.19 -8.39 -4.87
CA ALA A 119 9.90 -9.65 -4.67
C ALA A 119 9.75 -10.21 -3.24
N LYS A 120 9.41 -9.35 -2.27
CA LYS A 120 9.17 -9.74 -0.87
C LYS A 120 7.69 -9.89 -0.53
N ARG A 121 6.80 -9.44 -1.41
CA ARG A 121 5.36 -9.61 -1.26
C ARG A 121 5.00 -11.09 -1.31
N ALA A 122 4.19 -11.54 -0.36
CA ALA A 122 3.75 -12.92 -0.29
C ALA A 122 2.98 -13.31 -1.56
N SER A 123 3.11 -14.58 -1.97
CA SER A 123 2.32 -15.10 -3.08
C SER A 123 0.88 -15.39 -2.64
N MET A 124 -0.07 -15.41 -3.57
CA MET A 124 -1.46 -15.74 -3.23
C MET A 124 -1.58 -17.14 -2.61
N SER A 125 -0.77 -18.12 -3.03
CA SER A 125 -0.73 -19.45 -2.41
C SER A 125 -0.29 -19.41 -0.94
N ASP A 126 0.65 -18.53 -0.59
CA ASP A 126 1.07 -18.40 0.82
C ASP A 126 0.00 -17.68 1.65
N ILE A 127 -0.77 -16.79 1.03
CA ILE A 127 -1.82 -16.02 1.68
C ILE A 127 -3.02 -16.89 1.99
N VAL A 128 -3.50 -17.72 1.06
CA VAL A 128 -4.66 -18.59 1.30
C VAL A 128 -4.37 -19.72 2.30
N MET A 129 -3.09 -20.00 2.56
CA MET A 129 -2.63 -20.97 3.56
C MET A 129 -2.18 -20.30 4.87
N ASP A 130 -2.38 -18.99 5.05
CA ASP A 130 -1.99 -18.29 6.28
C ASP A 130 -2.88 -18.74 7.45
N PRO A 131 -2.31 -18.98 8.65
CA PRO A 131 -3.08 -19.36 9.85
C PRO A 131 -4.17 -18.37 10.27
N TYR A 132 -4.16 -17.14 9.74
CA TYR A 132 -5.24 -16.18 9.95
C TYR A 132 -6.63 -16.73 9.54
N TRP A 133 -6.67 -17.67 8.60
CA TRP A 133 -7.94 -18.23 8.09
C TRP A 133 -8.47 -19.44 8.88
N ASP A 134 -7.71 -19.95 9.86
CA ASP A 134 -8.09 -21.09 10.70
C ASP A 134 -8.98 -20.69 11.89
#